data_AF-A0A1G3B1Q6-F1
#
_entry.id   AF-A0A1G3B1Q6-F1
#
_cell.length_a   1.000
_cell.length_b   1.000
_cell.length_c   1.000
_cell.angle_alpha   90.00
_cell.angle_beta   90.00
_cell.angle_gamma   90.00
#
_symmetry.space_group_name_H-M   'P 1'
#
loop_
_entity.id
_entity.type
_entity.pdbx_description
1 polymer ?
#
loop_
_entity_poly.entity_id
_entity_poly.type
_entity_poly.pdbx_seq_one_letter_code
_entity_poly.pdbx_strand_id
1 'polypeptide(L)'
;MLRFILSIMMPLVCLLVTQVVLTTDSLGRGFNVLESNKETAYQIECSLETVKERVGFVFEKGGLSQEKWKEFKQLHWEAESFHHLFVMANLFYEEAPVEPYGRLVELFARDMVQRLVLLDRFCLEIGIEAIPSETI
;
A
#
# COMPACT_ATOMS: atom_id res chain seq x y z
N MET A 1 19.96 -20.60 10.91
CA MET A 1 19.97 -19.17 10.58
C MET A 1 18.52 -18.74 10.34
N LEU A 2 17.88 -18.06 11.29
CA LEU A 2 16.63 -17.36 10.99
C LEU A 2 17.00 -16.16 10.09
N ARG A 3 16.67 -16.23 8.81
CA ARG A 3 16.61 -15.02 7.99
C ARG A 3 15.36 -14.27 8.44
N PHE A 4 15.53 -13.09 9.02
CA PHE A 4 14.41 -12.17 9.21
C PHE A 4 14.00 -11.69 7.81
N ILE A 5 12.96 -12.33 7.25
CA ILE A 5 12.36 -11.89 6.00
C ILE A 5 11.59 -10.61 6.32
N LEU A 6 12.13 -9.46 5.91
CA LEU A 6 11.42 -8.19 5.97
C LEU A 6 10.49 -8.11 4.75
N SER A 7 9.21 -7.96 5.03
CA SER A 7 8.18 -7.76 4.02
C SER A 7 8.34 -6.37 3.38
N ILE A 8 8.13 -6.28 2.06
CA ILE A 8 8.21 -5.02 1.30
C ILE A 8 7.11 -4.05 1.77
N MET A 9 5.93 -4.58 2.09
CA MET A 9 4.75 -3.77 2.36
C MET A 9 4.48 -3.53 3.84
N MET A 10 5.15 -4.24 4.76
CA MET A 10 4.92 -4.09 6.21
C MET A 10 5.11 -2.65 6.71
N PRO A 11 6.14 -1.88 6.28
CA PRO A 11 6.25 -0.48 6.66
C PRO A 11 5.05 0.36 6.22
N LEU A 12 4.52 0.12 5.01
CA LEU A 12 3.36 0.82 4.48
C LEU A 12 2.08 0.47 5.24
N VAL A 13 1.91 -0.80 5.59
CA VAL A 13 0.81 -1.26 6.44
C VAL A 13 0.86 -0.57 7.79
N CYS A 14 2.04 -0.46 8.41
CA CYS A 14 2.21 0.26 9.67
C CYS A 14 1.89 1.76 9.54
N LEU A 15 2.32 2.41 8.45
CA LEU A 15 2.03 3.82 8.19
C LEU A 15 0.53 4.07 8.01
N LEU A 16 -0.15 3.28 7.19
CA LEU A 16 -1.59 3.39 6.97
C LEU A 16 -2.40 3.08 8.24
N VAL A 17 -2.01 2.07 9.02
CA VAL A 17 -2.67 1.78 10.30
C VAL A 17 -2.51 2.97 11.25
N THR A 18 -1.32 3.57 11.30
CA THR A 18 -1.08 4.78 12.10
C THR A 18 -1.93 5.94 11.62
N GLN A 19 -2.09 6.12 10.30
CA GLN A 19 -2.95 7.15 9.73
C GLN A 19 -4.42 6.94 10.04
N VAL A 20 -4.93 5.71 9.92
CA VAL A 20 -6.29 5.35 10.32
C VAL A 20 -6.52 5.71 11.78
N VAL A 21 -5.61 5.33 12.68
CA VAL A 21 -5.72 5.68 14.11
C VAL A 21 -5.76 7.20 14.31
N LEU A 22 -4.84 7.94 13.67
CA LEU A 22 -4.73 9.40 13.81
C LEU A 22 -5.93 10.15 13.22
N THR A 23 -6.51 9.66 12.12
CA THR A 23 -7.74 10.24 11.53
C THR A 23 -8.95 9.97 12.42
N THR A 24 -9.08 8.74 12.94
CA THR A 24 -10.21 8.36 13.81
C THR A 24 -10.20 9.12 15.15
N ASP A 25 -9.03 9.42 15.71
CA ASP A 25 -8.89 10.10 17.02
C ASP A 25 -8.96 11.63 16.96
N SER A 26 -8.90 12.26 15.77
CA SER A 26 -8.76 13.72 15.66
C SER A 26 -9.90 14.42 14.93
N LEU A 27 -10.93 14.79 15.70
CA LEU A 27 -11.65 16.04 15.46
C LEU A 27 -10.64 17.21 15.51
N GLY A 28 -10.00 17.54 14.38
CA GLY A 28 -9.38 18.86 14.18
C GLY A 28 -7.85 18.96 13.99
N ARG A 29 -7.20 18.09 13.20
CA ARG A 29 -5.82 18.37 12.72
C ARG A 29 -5.68 18.25 11.20
N GLY A 30 -6.37 19.14 10.49
CA GLY A 30 -6.54 19.13 9.03
C GLY A 30 -5.35 19.54 8.15
N PHE A 31 -4.10 19.58 8.63
CA PHE A 31 -2.93 19.89 7.77
C PHE A 31 -1.82 18.85 7.87
N ASN A 32 -1.31 18.55 9.07
CA ASN A 32 -0.23 17.55 9.23
C ASN A 32 -0.66 16.12 8.82
N VAL A 33 -1.96 15.82 8.90
CA VAL A 33 -2.51 14.53 8.46
C VAL A 33 -2.54 14.44 6.93
N LEU A 34 -2.89 15.54 6.24
CA LEU A 34 -2.93 15.57 4.77
C LEU A 34 -1.54 15.44 4.15
N GLU A 35 -0.53 16.15 4.67
CA GLU A 35 0.85 15.99 4.17
C GLU A 35 1.38 14.57 4.40
N SER A 36 1.10 13.98 5.57
CA SER A 36 1.42 12.58 5.85
C SER A 36 0.73 11.60 4.89
N ASN A 37 -0.54 11.85 4.58
CA ASN A 37 -1.30 11.01 3.65
C ASN A 37 -0.75 11.09 2.22
N LYS A 38 -0.31 12.27 1.77
CA LYS A 38 0.35 12.44 0.46
C LYS A 38 1.68 11.67 0.39
N GLU A 39 2.51 11.79 1.42
CA GLU A 39 3.77 11.04 1.51
C GLU A 39 3.52 9.53 1.50
N THR A 40 2.53 9.07 2.26
CA THR A 40 2.17 7.64 2.30
C THR A 40 1.60 7.16 0.98
N ALA A 41 0.77 7.97 0.31
CA ALA A 41 0.28 7.67 -1.02
C ALA A 41 1.45 7.48 -2.01
N TYR A 42 2.41 8.40 -2.02
CA TYR A 42 3.59 8.29 -2.87
C TYR A 42 4.42 7.03 -2.59
N GLN A 43 4.65 6.71 -1.31
CA GLN A 43 5.39 5.50 -0.92
C GLN A 43 4.66 4.22 -1.35
N ILE A 44 3.34 4.20 -1.28
CA ILE A 44 2.51 3.10 -1.75
C ILE A 44 2.64 2.94 -3.26
N GLU A 45 2.49 4.01 -4.04
CA GLU A 45 2.64 4.01 -5.50
C GLU A 45 3.99 3.43 -5.92
N CYS A 46 5.08 3.95 -5.34
CA CYS A 46 6.44 3.48 -5.61
C CYS A 46 6.63 1.99 -5.30
N SER A 47 6.01 1.53 -4.21
CA SER A 47 6.11 0.13 -3.77
C SER A 47 5.29 -0.80 -4.67
N LEU A 48 4.10 -0.38 -5.11
CA LEU A 48 3.27 -1.14 -6.04
C LEU A 48 3.97 -1.34 -7.39
N GLU A 49 4.63 -0.30 -7.92
CA GLU A 49 5.42 -0.42 -9.15
C GLU A 49 6.64 -1.32 -8.96
N THR A 50 7.37 -1.17 -7.85
CA THR A 50 8.51 -2.04 -7.52
C THR A 50 8.10 -3.51 -7.45
N VAL A 51 6.95 -3.82 -6.84
CA VAL A 51 6.44 -5.20 -6.76
C VAL A 51 6.07 -5.73 -8.14
N LYS A 52 5.40 -4.93 -8.97
CA LYS A 52 5.05 -5.31 -10.34
C LYS A 52 6.27 -5.62 -11.20
N GLU A 53 7.31 -4.79 -11.13
CA GLU A 53 8.57 -5.05 -11.83
C GLU A 53 9.22 -6.34 -11.38
N ARG A 54 9.33 -6.56 -10.06
CA ARG A 54 9.97 -7.76 -9.49
C ARG A 54 9.20 -9.03 -9.81
N VAL A 55 7.88 -9.03 -9.62
CA VAL A 55 7.04 -10.20 -9.93
C VAL A 55 7.05 -10.48 -11.43
N GLY A 56 6.97 -9.43 -12.25
CA GLY A 56 7.08 -9.52 -13.71
C GLY A 56 8.39 -10.18 -14.14
N PHE A 57 9.53 -9.75 -13.58
CA PHE A 57 10.83 -10.36 -13.85
C PHE A 57 10.86 -11.85 -13.49
N VAL A 58 10.35 -12.25 -12.32
CA VAL A 58 10.32 -13.67 -11.91
C VAL A 58 9.47 -14.48 -12.89
N PHE A 59 8.32 -13.95 -13.33
CA PHE A 59 7.47 -14.60 -14.31
C PHE A 59 8.15 -14.77 -15.67
N GLU A 60 8.80 -13.73 -16.19
CA GLU A 60 9.55 -13.76 -17.46
C GLU A 60 10.70 -14.78 -17.43
N LYS A 61 11.30 -15.03 -16.27
CA LYS A 61 12.31 -16.08 -16.07
C LYS A 61 11.73 -17.48 -15.89
N GLY A 62 10.40 -17.64 -15.94
CA GLY A 62 9.71 -18.91 -15.75
C GLY A 62 9.63 -19.37 -14.29
N GLY A 63 9.90 -18.47 -13.33
CA GLY A 63 9.83 -18.74 -11.90
C GLY A 63 8.41 -18.76 -11.32
N LEU A 64 7.40 -18.37 -12.11
CA LEU A 64 5.99 -18.35 -11.71
C LEU A 64 5.12 -19.12 -12.70
N SER A 65 4.14 -19.86 -12.18
CA SER A 65 3.09 -20.47 -13.00
C SER A 65 2.16 -19.40 -13.59
N GLN A 66 1.46 -19.74 -14.67
CA GLN A 66 0.43 -18.86 -15.26
C GLN A 66 -0.70 -18.55 -14.27
N GLU A 67 -1.04 -19.50 -13.41
CA GLU A 67 -2.05 -19.32 -12.36
C GLU A 67 -1.61 -18.28 -11.35
N LYS A 68 -0.39 -18.39 -10.82
CA LYS A 68 0.18 -17.41 -9.89
C LYS A 68 0.35 -16.03 -10.52
N TRP A 69 0.70 -15.97 -11.82
CA TRP A 69 0.72 -14.70 -12.54
C TRP A 69 -0.66 -14.05 -12.66
N LYS A 70 -1.71 -14.84 -12.88
CA LYS A 70 -3.09 -14.34 -12.91
C LYS A 70 -3.53 -13.85 -11.53
N GLU A 71 -3.23 -14.59 -10.48
CA GLU A 71 -3.48 -14.21 -9.08
C GLU A 71 -2.79 -12.88 -8.75
N PHE A 72 -1.50 -12.75 -9.08
CA PHE A 72 -0.75 -11.50 -8.90
C PHE A 72 -1.44 -10.31 -9.56
N LYS A 73 -1.77 -10.41 -10.85
CA LYS A 73 -2.41 -9.31 -11.59
C LYS A 73 -3.72 -8.86 -10.95
N GLN A 74 -4.50 -9.79 -10.41
CA GLN A 74 -5.74 -9.46 -9.70
C GLN A 74 -5.44 -8.70 -8.40
N LEU A 75 -4.54 -9.21 -7.56
CA LEU A 75 -4.18 -8.59 -6.28
C LEU A 75 -3.57 -7.19 -6.48
N HIS A 76 -2.70 -7.06 -7.48
CA HIS A 76 -2.05 -5.80 -7.82
C HIS A 76 -3.05 -4.78 -8.35
N TRP A 77 -3.93 -5.17 -9.27
CA TRP A 77 -5.00 -4.30 -9.77
C TRP A 77 -5.95 -3.83 -8.66
N GLU A 78 -6.29 -4.71 -7.71
CA GLU A 78 -7.10 -4.33 -6.55
C GLU A 78 -6.36 -3.31 -5.68
N ALA A 79 -5.07 -3.53 -5.40
CA ALA A 79 -4.27 -2.60 -4.61
C ALA A 79 -4.14 -1.22 -5.29
N GLU A 80 -3.88 -1.17 -6.59
CA GLU A 80 -3.86 0.08 -7.37
C GLU A 80 -5.22 0.79 -7.34
N SER A 81 -6.32 0.04 -7.49
CA SER A 81 -7.67 0.61 -7.49
C SER A 81 -8.01 1.27 -6.15
N PHE A 82 -7.67 0.61 -5.04
CA PHE A 82 -7.90 1.16 -3.70
C PHE A 82 -6.93 2.29 -3.35
N HIS A 83 -5.70 2.24 -3.87
CA HIS A 83 -4.76 3.35 -3.79
C HIS A 83 -5.35 4.62 -4.43
N HIS A 84 -5.89 4.50 -5.66
CA HIS A 84 -6.54 5.63 -6.33
C HIS A 84 -7.73 6.18 -5.54
N LEU A 85 -8.56 5.32 -4.95
CA LEU A 85 -9.67 5.77 -4.09
C LEU A 85 -9.18 6.52 -2.85
N PHE A 86 -8.12 6.04 -2.22
CA PHE A 86 -7.49 6.73 -1.09
C PHE A 86 -6.93 8.11 -1.49
N VAL A 87 -6.23 8.20 -2.62
CA VAL A 87 -5.72 9.49 -3.15
C VAL A 87 -6.88 10.45 -3.43
N MET A 88 -7.91 9.98 -4.14
CA MET A 88 -9.08 10.81 -4.46
C MET A 88 -9.81 11.31 -3.22
N ALA A 89 -9.99 10.47 -2.20
CA ALA A 89 -10.62 10.88 -0.95
C ALA A 89 -9.79 11.94 -0.21
N ASN A 90 -8.45 11.83 -0.23
CA ASN A 90 -7.57 12.85 0.33
C ASN A 90 -7.66 14.17 -0.42
N LEU A 91 -7.73 14.15 -1.75
CA LEU A 91 -7.91 15.36 -2.57
C LEU A 91 -9.26 16.04 -2.26
N PHE A 92 -10.35 15.28 -2.18
CA PHE A 92 -11.65 15.86 -1.80
C PHE A 92 -11.65 16.44 -0.38
N TYR A 93 -10.99 15.77 0.57
CA TYR A 93 -10.88 16.26 1.94
C TYR A 93 -9.99 17.51 2.04
N GLU A 94 -8.95 17.62 1.22
CA GLU A 94 -8.12 18.82 1.11
C GLU A 94 -8.90 20.01 0.55
N GLU A 95 -9.71 19.80 -0.49
CA GLU A 95 -10.55 20.85 -1.07
C GLU A 95 -11.70 21.26 -0.14
N ALA A 96 -12.28 20.31 0.58
CA ALA A 96 -13.41 20.51 1.49
C ALA A 96 -13.25 19.64 2.75
N PRO A 97 -12.63 20.15 3.83
CA PRO A 97 -12.34 19.37 5.04
C PRO A 97 -13.58 19.21 5.94
N VAL A 98 -14.64 18.66 5.36
CA VAL A 98 -15.93 18.41 5.99
C VAL A 98 -16.35 16.95 5.78
N GLU A 99 -17.29 16.49 6.59
CA GLU A 99 -17.96 15.22 6.32
C GLU A 99 -18.71 15.29 4.98
N PRO A 100 -18.75 14.20 4.18
CA PRO A 100 -18.32 12.83 4.51
C PRO A 100 -16.86 12.48 4.16
N TYR A 101 -16.05 13.45 3.71
CA TYR A 101 -14.76 13.16 3.06
C TYR A 101 -13.71 12.59 4.02
N GLY A 102 -13.69 13.03 5.29
CA GLY A 102 -12.81 12.46 6.32
C GLY A 102 -13.06 10.95 6.53
N ARG A 103 -14.33 10.54 6.60
CA ARG A 103 -14.70 9.11 6.67
C ARG A 103 -14.31 8.31 5.44
N LEU A 104 -14.34 8.92 4.25
CA LEU A 104 -13.88 8.25 3.02
C LEU A 104 -12.37 8.00 3.06
N VAL A 105 -11.58 8.96 3.57
CA VAL A 105 -10.14 8.78 3.77
C VAL A 105 -9.87 7.60 4.71
N GLU A 106 -10.57 7.54 5.85
CA GLU A 106 -10.44 6.43 6.80
C GLU A 106 -10.84 5.08 6.20
N LEU A 107 -11.97 5.03 5.50
CA LEU A 107 -12.48 3.81 4.88
C LEU A 107 -11.48 3.26 3.87
N PHE A 108 -11.02 4.08 2.94
CA PHE A 108 -10.10 3.64 1.90
C PHE A 108 -8.71 3.36 2.44
N ALA A 109 -8.25 4.04 3.50
CA ALA A 109 -7.01 3.67 4.18
C ALA A 109 -7.09 2.27 4.81
N ARG A 110 -8.21 1.94 5.47
CA ARG A 110 -8.45 0.60 6.04
C ARG A 110 -8.51 -0.48 4.95
N ASP A 111 -9.22 -0.23 3.87
CA ASP A 111 -9.31 -1.18 2.76
C ASP A 111 -7.96 -1.35 2.08
N MET A 112 -7.18 -0.28 1.94
CA MET A 112 -5.84 -0.33 1.37
C MET A 112 -4.89 -1.20 2.20
N VAL A 113 -4.96 -1.11 3.54
CA VAL A 113 -4.21 -2.02 4.44
C VAL A 113 -4.49 -3.48 4.10
N GLN A 114 -5.76 -3.85 3.92
CA GLN A 114 -6.12 -5.23 3.62
C GLN A 114 -5.53 -5.69 2.28
N ARG A 115 -5.59 -4.85 1.24
CA ARG A 115 -5.03 -5.18 -0.08
C ARG A 115 -3.52 -5.29 -0.07
N LEU A 116 -2.83 -4.39 0.63
CA LEU A 116 -1.38 -4.46 0.78
C LEU A 116 -0.95 -5.71 1.55
N VAL A 117 -1.67 -6.11 2.60
CA VAL A 117 -1.38 -7.36 3.34
C VAL A 117 -1.57 -8.60 2.44
N LEU A 118 -2.61 -8.63 1.61
CA LEU A 118 -2.81 -9.75 0.69
C LEU A 118 -1.71 -9.83 -0.38
N LEU A 119 -1.36 -8.67 -0.97
CA LEU A 119 -0.28 -8.58 -1.96
C LEU A 119 1.08 -8.96 -1.35
N ASP A 120 1.32 -8.55 -0.11
CA ASP A 120 2.54 -8.88 0.62
C ASP A 120 2.67 -10.38 0.90
N ARG A 121 1.58 -11.01 1.37
CA ARG A 121 1.53 -12.46 1.58
C ARG A 121 1.82 -13.21 0.30
N PHE A 122 1.25 -12.76 -0.81
CA PHE A 122 1.55 -13.32 -2.13
C PHE A 122 3.04 -13.19 -2.46
N CYS A 123 3.63 -11.99 -2.30
CA CYS A 123 5.05 -11.75 -2.56
C CYS A 123 5.94 -12.67 -1.71
N LEU A 124 5.64 -12.84 -0.42
CA LEU A 124 6.36 -13.72 0.48
C LEU A 124 6.25 -15.20 0.05
N GLU A 125 5.06 -15.64 -0.38
CA GLU A 125 4.83 -17.01 -0.86
C GLU A 125 5.72 -17.34 -2.06
N ILE A 126 5.94 -16.38 -2.96
CA ILE A 126 6.74 -16.55 -4.17
C ILE A 126 8.22 -16.15 -3.99
N GLY A 127 8.64 -15.86 -2.75
CA GLY A 127 10.04 -15.55 -2.43
C GLY A 127 10.51 -14.15 -2.85
N ILE A 128 9.60 -13.20 -3.05
CA ILE A 128 9.93 -11.79 -3.27
C ILE A 128 9.99 -11.09 -1.91
N GLU A 129 11.21 -10.73 -1.51
CA GLU A 129 11.51 -10.11 -0.22
C GLU A 129 11.93 -8.64 -0.37
N ALA A 130 11.83 -7.87 0.72
CA ALA A 130 12.45 -6.56 0.77
C ALA A 130 13.97 -6.73 0.75
N ILE A 131 14.64 -6.11 -0.23
CA ILE A 131 16.09 -5.94 -0.12
C ILE A 131 16.24 -4.74 0.80
N PRO A 132 16.85 -4.88 1.99
CA PRO A 132 17.17 -3.71 2.81
C PRO A 132 17.98 -2.79 1.91
N SER A 133 17.55 -1.53 1.77
CA SER A 133 18.27 -0.55 0.97
C SER A 133 19.71 -0.54 1.45
N GLU A 134 20.63 -1.10 0.67
CA GLU A 134 22.04 -0.92 0.93
C GLU A 134 22.27 0.59 0.91
N THR A 135 22.86 1.04 2.01
CA THR A 135 23.28 2.41 2.27
C THR A 135 24.07 2.90 1.05
N ILE A 136 23.52 3.85 0.30
CA ILE A 136 24.28 4.64 -0.70
C ILE A 136 25.19 5.61 0.06
#